data_AF-A0A139DFM9-F1
#
_entry.id   AF-A0A139DFM9-F1
#
_cell.length_a   1.000
_cell.length_b   1.000
_cell.length_c   1.000
_cell.angle_alpha   90.00
_cell.angle_beta   90.00
_cell.angle_gamma   90.00
#
_symmetry.space_group_name_H-M   'P 1'
#
loop_
_entity.id
_entity.type
_entity.pdbx_description
1 polymer ?
#
loop_
_entity_poly.entity_id
_entity_poly.type
_entity_poly.pdbx_seq_one_letter_code
_entity_poly.pdbx_strand_id
1 'polypeptide(L)'
;PEAIGAAAVDYLDMFGYTALAFMWAKMAKAAAGNAEGDTSGFYTGKLKTARFYFDRLLPRTVALGEGIRSGADAMMAPTVEEI
;
A
#
# COMPACT_ATOMS: atom_id res chain seq x y z
N PRO A 1 -23.92 -3.32 9.84
CA PRO A 1 -23.71 -4.06 8.57
C PRO A 1 -23.13 -3.16 7.48
N GLU A 2 -23.82 -2.06 7.19
CA GLU A 2 -23.44 -1.08 6.14
C GLU A 2 -22.04 -0.48 6.34
N ALA A 3 -21.71 -0.01 7.55
CA ALA A 3 -20.40 0.55 7.87
C ALA A 3 -19.23 -0.44 7.71
N ILE A 4 -19.46 -1.74 7.91
CA ILE A 4 -18.44 -2.77 7.75
C ILE A 4 -18.23 -3.07 6.27
N GLY A 5 -19.30 -3.09 5.46
CA GLY A 5 -19.21 -3.26 4.01
C GLY A 5 -18.52 -2.09 3.32
N ALA A 6 -18.85 -0.85 3.73
CA ALA A 6 -18.27 0.36 3.16
C ALA A 6 -16.75 0.48 3.35
N ALA A 7 -16.21 -0.02 4.46
CA ALA A 7 -14.78 0.04 4.77
C ALA A 7 -13.98 -1.22 4.35
N ALA A 8 -14.65 -2.29 3.93
CA ALA A 8 -14.01 -3.59 3.71
C ALA A 8 -12.95 -3.57 2.60
N VAL A 9 -13.27 -2.91 1.47
CA VAL A 9 -12.37 -2.83 0.30
C VAL A 9 -11.15 -1.97 0.62
N ASP A 10 -11.36 -0.78 1.17
CA ASP A 10 -10.27 0.12 1.53
C ASP A 10 -9.32 -0.51 2.56
N TYR A 11 -9.89 -1.25 3.53
CA TYR A 11 -9.10 -1.99 4.50
C TYR A 11 -8.27 -3.12 3.85
N LEU A 12 -8.88 -3.89 2.93
CA LEU A 12 -8.19 -4.97 2.23
C LEU A 12 -7.01 -4.43 1.40
N ASP A 13 -7.21 -3.32 0.70
CA ASP A 13 -6.15 -2.66 -0.05
C ASP A 13 -5.05 -2.14 0.87
N MET A 14 -5.41 -1.46 1.95
CA MET A 14 -4.44 -0.94 2.93
C MET A 14 -3.61 -2.09 3.54
N PHE A 15 -4.24 -3.21 3.85
CA PHE A 15 -3.56 -4.43 4.30
C PHE A 15 -2.60 -4.97 3.23
N GLY A 16 -3.04 -5.06 1.98
CA GLY A 16 -2.21 -5.50 0.85
C GLY A 16 -0.96 -4.64 0.66
N TYR A 17 -1.09 -3.32 0.73
CA TYR A 17 0.06 -2.40 0.70
C TYR A 17 1.01 -2.63 1.88
N THR A 18 0.46 -2.84 3.08
CA THR A 18 1.27 -3.09 4.29
C THR A 18 2.04 -4.41 4.21
N ALA A 19 1.39 -5.48 3.73
CA ALA A 19 2.03 -6.78 3.55
C ALA A 19 3.17 -6.72 2.51
N LEU A 20 2.96 -6.00 1.41
CA LEU A 20 4.00 -5.79 0.39
C LEU A 20 5.15 -4.92 0.90
N ALA A 21 4.87 -3.87 1.69
CA ALA A 21 5.91 -3.08 2.36
C ALA A 21 6.79 -3.96 3.25
N PHE A 22 6.20 -4.86 4.03
CA PHE A 22 6.95 -5.80 4.85
C PHE A 22 7.86 -6.72 4.02
N MET A 23 7.35 -7.25 2.91
CA MET A 23 8.15 -8.10 2.02
C MET A 23 9.29 -7.32 1.34
N TRP A 24 9.05 -6.07 0.92
CA TRP A 24 10.08 -5.20 0.38
C TRP A 24 11.16 -4.86 1.42
N ALA A 25 10.78 -4.59 2.67
CA ALA A 25 11.72 -4.35 3.75
C ALA A 25 12.62 -5.59 4.00
N LYS A 26 12.04 -6.80 3.98
CA LYS A 26 12.81 -8.05 4.09
C LYS A 26 13.78 -8.22 2.91
N MET A 27 13.34 -7.99 1.68
CA MET A 27 14.21 -8.07 0.51
C MET A 27 15.32 -7.02 0.54
N ALA A 28 15.02 -5.78 0.94
CA ALA A 28 16.00 -4.72 1.07
C ALA A 28 17.06 -5.05 2.13
N LYS A 29 16.66 -5.58 3.28
CA LYS A 29 17.57 -6.05 4.32
C LYS A 29 18.52 -7.14 3.80
N ALA A 30 18.00 -8.11 3.06
CA ALA A 30 18.82 -9.18 2.47
C ALA A 30 19.75 -8.66 1.36
N ALA A 31 19.31 -7.67 0.58
CA ALA A 31 20.08 -7.10 -0.53
C ALA A 31 21.18 -6.12 -0.08
N ALA A 32 20.98 -5.41 1.04
CA ALA A 32 21.86 -4.31 1.46
C ALA A 32 23.35 -4.71 1.55
N GLY A 33 23.66 -5.86 2.14
CA GLY A 33 25.04 -6.34 2.27
C GLY A 33 25.64 -6.92 0.98
N ASN A 34 24.83 -7.23 -0.02
CA ASN A 34 25.27 -7.85 -1.27
C ASN A 34 25.39 -6.81 -2.42
N ALA A 35 24.85 -5.61 -2.24
CA ALA A 35 24.74 -4.61 -3.30
C ALA A 35 26.10 -4.02 -3.72
N GLU A 36 27.07 -3.91 -2.81
CA GLU A 36 28.39 -3.32 -3.12
C GLU A 36 29.22 -4.17 -4.10
N GLY A 37 29.07 -5.49 -4.05
CA GLY A 37 29.78 -6.42 -4.94
C GLY A 37 28.96 -6.90 -6.14
N ASP A 38 27.77 -6.34 -6.35
CA ASP A 38 26.82 -6.83 -7.34
C ASP A 38 27.11 -6.31 -8.76
N THR A 39 27.74 -7.16 -9.57
CA THR A 39 27.99 -6.89 -10.99
C THR A 39 26.78 -7.16 -11.88
N SER A 40 25.79 -7.92 -11.40
CA SER A 40 24.56 -8.25 -12.13
C SER A 40 23.50 -7.14 -12.05
N GLY A 41 23.61 -6.27 -11.04
CA GLY A 41 22.65 -5.20 -10.76
C GLY A 41 21.35 -5.68 -10.10
N PHE A 42 21.20 -6.97 -9.78
CA PHE A 42 20.02 -7.53 -9.13
C PHE A 42 19.72 -6.94 -7.75
N TYR A 43 20.71 -6.92 -6.85
CA TYR A 43 20.57 -6.41 -5.48
C TYR A 43 20.39 -4.89 -5.48
N THR A 44 21.16 -4.19 -6.31
CA THR A 44 20.98 -2.74 -6.50
C THR A 44 19.58 -2.43 -7.05
N GLY A 45 19.08 -3.25 -7.98
CA GLY A 45 17.72 -3.18 -8.50
C GLY A 45 16.66 -3.38 -7.41
N LYS A 46 16.81 -4.39 -6.54
CA LYS A 46 15.90 -4.62 -5.41
C LYS A 46 15.83 -3.42 -4.47
N LEU A 47 16.97 -2.82 -4.13
CA LEU A 47 17.01 -1.64 -3.28
C LEU A 47 16.31 -0.43 -3.91
N LYS A 48 16.56 -0.18 -5.21
CA LYS A 48 15.90 0.90 -5.96
C LYS A 48 14.39 0.70 -6.04
N THR A 49 13.94 -0.51 -6.35
CA THR A 49 12.50 -0.81 -6.43
C THR A 49 11.82 -0.73 -5.08
N ALA A 50 12.48 -1.21 -4.01
CA ALA A 50 11.98 -1.04 -2.65
C ALA A 50 11.79 0.46 -2.35
N ARG A 51 12.78 1.30 -2.64
CA ARG A 51 12.69 2.74 -2.42
C ARG A 51 11.53 3.37 -3.20
N PHE A 52 11.39 3.05 -4.48
CA PHE A 52 10.24 3.51 -5.27
C PHE A 52 8.90 3.10 -4.65
N TYR A 53 8.79 1.86 -4.15
CA TYR A 53 7.57 1.38 -3.50
C TYR A 53 7.23 2.21 -2.26
N PHE A 54 8.20 2.43 -1.37
CA PHE A 54 7.99 3.22 -0.15
C PHE A 54 7.73 4.70 -0.44
N ASP A 55 8.38 5.28 -1.44
CA ASP A 55 8.26 6.70 -1.75
C ASP A 55 6.99 7.01 -2.57
N ARG A 56 6.53 6.10 -3.45
CA ARG A 56 5.48 6.40 -4.44
C ARG A 56 4.19 5.61 -4.29
N LEU A 57 4.27 4.36 -3.84
CA LEU A 57 3.11 3.46 -3.76
C LEU A 57 2.54 3.41 -2.35
N LEU A 58 3.39 3.22 -1.34
CA LEU A 58 2.96 3.09 0.05
C LEU A 58 2.15 4.30 0.56
N PRO A 59 2.45 5.57 0.21
CA PRO A 59 1.66 6.71 0.69
C PRO A 59 0.17 6.68 0.32
N ARG A 60 -0.23 5.85 -0.65
CA ARG A 60 -1.66 5.62 -0.98
C ARG A 60 -2.45 5.07 0.21
N THR A 61 -1.80 4.39 1.15
CA THR A 61 -2.44 3.91 2.39
C THR A 61 -2.97 5.05 3.25
N VAL A 62 -2.41 6.26 3.15
CA VAL A 62 -2.92 7.43 3.87
C VAL A 62 -4.32 7.77 3.39
N ALA A 63 -4.52 7.84 2.07
CA ALA A 63 -5.83 8.13 1.48
C ALA A 63 -6.85 7.03 1.83
N LEU A 64 -6.45 5.76 1.75
CA LEU A 64 -7.29 4.63 2.16
C LEU A 64 -7.67 4.72 3.65
N GLY A 65 -6.71 5.11 4.50
CA GLY A 65 -6.93 5.31 5.93
C GLY A 65 -7.95 6.40 6.22
N GLU A 66 -7.91 7.52 5.47
CA GLU A 66 -8.92 8.57 5.60
C GLU A 66 -10.29 8.12 5.05
N GLY A 67 -10.34 7.34 3.96
CA GLY A 67 -11.58 6.74 3.43
C GLY A 67 -12.25 5.78 4.44
N ILE A 68 -11.46 4.95 5.12
CA ILE A 68 -11.96 4.08 6.18
C ILE A 68 -12.57 4.91 7.34
N ARG A 69 -11.96 6.06 7.67
CA ARG A 69 -12.44 6.93 8.76
C ARG A 69 -13.68 7.74 8.40
N SER A 70 -13.91 8.07 7.13
CA SER A 70 -15.09 8.83 6.71
C SER A 70 -16.38 8.02 6.79
N GLY A 71 -16.29 6.69 6.83
CA GLY A 71 -17.41 5.80 7.11
C GLY A 71 -18.42 5.67 5.96
N ALA A 72 -19.55 5.02 6.24
CA ALA A 72 -20.57 4.73 5.23
C ALA A 72 -21.45 5.93 4.86
N ASP A 73 -21.53 6.96 5.70
CA ASP A 73 -22.48 8.06 5.52
C ASP A 73 -22.26 8.81 4.20
N ALA A 74 -21.00 9.04 3.82
CA ALA A 74 -20.67 9.70 2.55
C ALA A 74 -20.98 8.83 1.32
N MET A 75 -20.81 7.51 1.45
CA MET A 75 -21.06 6.54 0.36
C MET A 75 -22.54 6.25 0.16
N MET A 76 -23.33 6.34 1.24
CA MET A 76 -24.76 6.04 1.24
C MET A 76 -25.64 7.30 1.12
N ALA A 77 -25.02 8.49 1.06
CA ALA A 77 -25.72 9.77 0.94
C ALA A 77 -26.47 9.97 -0.39
N PRO A 78 -25.87 9.70 -1.57
CA PRO A 78 -26.56 9.93 -2.84
C PRO A 78 -27.61 8.86 -3.14
N THR A 79 -28.76 9.26 -3.68
CA THR A 79 -29.76 8.31 -4.18
C THR A 79 -29.40 7.82 -5.59
N VAL A 80 -30.03 6.74 -6.04
CA VAL A 80 -29.76 6.14 -7.37
C VAL A 80 -30.01 7.13 -8.51
N GLU A 81 -30.91 8.09 -8.33
CA GLU A 81 -31.21 9.13 -9.29
C GLU A 81 -30.17 10.26 -9.33
N GLU A 82 -29.30 10.35 -8.32
CA GLU A 82 -28.26 11.38 -8.16
C GLU A 82 -26.85 10.90 -8.60
N ILE A 83 -26.69 9.61 -8.93
CA ILE A 83 -25.45 8.96 -9.40
C ILE A 83 -25.50 8.76 -10.93
#